data_AF-A0AAW2Y7E6-F1
#
_entry.id   AF-A0AAW2Y7E6-F1
#
_cell.length_a   1.000
_cell.length_b   1.000
_cell.length_c   1.000
_cell.angle_alpha   90.00
_cell.angle_beta   90.00
_cell.angle_gamma   90.00
#
_symmetry.space_group_name_H-M   'P 1'
#
loop_
_entity.id
_entity.type
_entity.pdbx_description
1 polymer ?
#
loop_
_entity_poly.entity_id
_entity_poly.type
_entity_poly.pdbx_seq_one_letter_code
_entity_poly.pdbx_strand_id
1 'polypeptide(L)'
;MDILFAQIQADLRSNDALRQSGALLQALQQCAAGRDISVIAKYAVEEIVASPASAVSKKLAFDVIRSTRLTTDLWETVCSGIRNDFDFPDPDVTAAAISILSAIPPHSLGKLITDCNKEISACFDSTSDNLRFSITETLGCILARDDIVTLCENNINLLDRLSNWWNRIAQNMLDKSDNVSKIAFESIGKLFQELETKRMSRLAGDKLVDTENSVAIRSNWVSSMVDFVWKRRDILMARSLILPIESFRATVFPLVYAVKAVASGSIEAIKKLSRSSKNRNTSDSGHEESFVGVSNMVSHLAPFLVSSLDPALIFEVGINMLYLADVPGGKPEWASESIIAILTLWDRQEYSSARESIVRAVVTNLHLLDLSMQVRVFCLLHSVV
;
A
#
# COMPACT_ATOMS: atom_id res chain seq x y z
N MET A 1 -29.17 -15.29 -26.37
CA MET A 1 -28.21 -14.87 -25.32
C MET A 1 -28.90 -14.82 -23.96
N ASP A 2 -30.20 -14.54 -23.93
CA ASP A 2 -31.02 -14.41 -22.71
C ASP A 2 -31.33 -15.69 -21.95
N ILE A 3 -31.30 -16.87 -22.59
CA ILE A 3 -31.63 -18.15 -21.91
C ILE A 3 -30.62 -18.49 -20.81
N LEU A 4 -29.33 -18.27 -21.07
CA LEU A 4 -28.28 -18.53 -20.08
C LEU A 4 -28.38 -17.57 -18.88
N PHE A 5 -28.61 -16.28 -19.15
CA PHE A 5 -28.80 -15.29 -18.09
C PHE A 5 -30.07 -15.56 -17.28
N ALA A 6 -31.17 -15.94 -17.94
CA ALA A 6 -32.41 -16.33 -17.27
C ALA A 6 -32.22 -17.59 -16.40
N GLN A 7 -31.42 -18.56 -16.86
CA GLN A 7 -31.07 -19.74 -16.08
C GLN A 7 -30.25 -19.37 -14.84
N ILE A 8 -29.19 -18.55 -15.00
CA ILE A 8 -28.39 -18.05 -13.88
C ILE A 8 -29.27 -17.32 -12.86
N GLN A 9 -30.21 -16.49 -13.31
CA GLN A 9 -31.15 -15.79 -12.43
C GLN A 9 -32.08 -16.74 -11.67
N ALA A 10 -32.61 -17.76 -12.35
CA ALA A 10 -33.45 -18.77 -11.71
C ALA A 10 -32.68 -19.56 -10.65
N ASP A 11 -31.42 -19.90 -10.93
CA ASP A 11 -30.56 -20.64 -10.01
C ASP A 11 -30.15 -19.79 -8.81
N LEU A 12 -29.93 -18.47 -8.97
CA LEU A 12 -29.67 -17.57 -7.84
C LEU A 12 -30.86 -17.50 -6.85
N ARG A 13 -32.10 -17.53 -7.36
CA ARG A 13 -33.32 -17.51 -6.55
C ARG A 13 -33.66 -18.86 -5.90
N SER A 14 -32.95 -19.92 -6.25
CA SER A 14 -33.36 -21.29 -5.89
C SER A 14 -33.15 -21.65 -4.41
N ASN A 15 -32.60 -20.76 -3.59
CA ASN A 15 -32.21 -20.96 -2.17
C ASN A 15 -31.33 -22.21 -1.92
N ASP A 16 -30.82 -22.83 -2.98
CA ASP A 16 -29.92 -23.97 -2.95
C ASP A 16 -28.48 -23.45 -3.11
N ALA A 17 -27.65 -23.65 -2.08
CA ALA A 17 -26.29 -23.16 -2.04
C ALA A 17 -25.41 -23.66 -3.20
N LEU A 18 -25.63 -24.90 -3.68
CA LEU A 18 -24.86 -25.45 -4.80
C LEU A 18 -25.27 -24.81 -6.13
N ARG A 19 -26.58 -24.59 -6.32
CA ARG A 19 -27.08 -23.90 -7.51
C ARG A 19 -26.67 -22.44 -7.53
N GLN A 20 -26.76 -21.75 -6.38
CA GLN A 20 -26.33 -20.36 -6.24
C GLN A 20 -24.84 -20.20 -6.51
N SER A 21 -23.99 -21.03 -5.90
CA SER A 21 -22.53 -20.96 -6.14
C SER A 21 -22.17 -21.31 -7.59
N GLY A 22 -22.79 -22.33 -8.17
CA GLY A 22 -22.64 -22.67 -9.59
C GLY A 22 -23.05 -21.52 -10.52
N ALA A 23 -24.16 -20.85 -10.23
CA ALA A 23 -24.65 -19.70 -10.99
C ALA A 23 -23.69 -18.50 -10.89
N LEU A 24 -23.15 -18.20 -9.71
CA LEU A 24 -22.18 -17.12 -9.51
C LEU A 24 -20.86 -17.40 -10.24
N LEU A 25 -20.37 -18.65 -10.22
CA LEU A 25 -19.18 -19.03 -10.99
C LEU A 25 -19.40 -18.88 -12.51
N GLN A 26 -20.58 -19.28 -13.00
CA GLN A 26 -20.94 -19.06 -14.40
C GLN A 26 -20.98 -17.56 -14.74
N ALA A 27 -21.49 -16.72 -13.84
CA ALA A 27 -21.49 -15.28 -14.02
C ALA A 27 -20.07 -14.71 -14.13
N LEU A 28 -19.16 -15.11 -13.23
CA LEU A 28 -17.74 -14.71 -13.30
C LEU A 28 -17.08 -15.18 -14.60
N GLN A 29 -17.40 -16.39 -15.07
CA GLN A 29 -16.90 -16.88 -16.36
C GLN A 29 -17.40 -16.03 -17.54
N GLN A 30 -18.67 -15.59 -17.53
CA GLN A 30 -19.19 -14.68 -18.55
C GLN A 30 -18.50 -13.31 -18.49
N CYS A 31 -18.22 -12.81 -17.29
CA CYS A 31 -17.46 -11.57 -17.08
C CYS A 31 -16.04 -11.69 -17.65
N ALA A 32 -15.34 -12.80 -17.37
CA ALA A 32 -14.02 -13.07 -17.91
C ALA A 32 -14.00 -13.18 -19.45
N ALA A 33 -15.11 -13.61 -20.04
CA ALA A 33 -15.33 -13.60 -21.49
C ALA A 33 -15.68 -12.20 -22.07
N GLY A 34 -15.64 -11.14 -21.25
CA GLY A 34 -15.91 -9.76 -21.65
C GLY A 34 -17.39 -9.42 -21.80
N ARG A 35 -18.30 -10.25 -21.26
CA ARG A 35 -19.75 -9.98 -21.33
C ARG A 35 -20.20 -9.14 -20.14
N ASP A 36 -21.18 -8.26 -20.39
CA ASP A 36 -21.82 -7.48 -19.35
C ASP A 36 -22.70 -8.37 -18.47
N ILE A 37 -22.38 -8.40 -17.18
CA ILE A 37 -23.07 -9.19 -16.15
C ILE A 37 -23.82 -8.30 -15.15
N SER A 38 -24.04 -7.02 -15.44
CA SER A 38 -24.72 -6.05 -14.55
C SER A 38 -26.11 -6.53 -14.10
N VAL A 39 -26.86 -7.20 -15.00
CA VAL A 39 -28.17 -7.79 -14.67
C VAL A 39 -28.04 -8.92 -13.63
N ILE A 40 -27.00 -9.74 -13.73
CA ILE A 40 -26.76 -10.83 -12.77
C ILE A 40 -26.27 -10.26 -11.43
N ALA A 41 -25.42 -9.22 -11.47
CA ALA A 41 -24.92 -8.55 -10.28
C ALA A 41 -26.06 -7.98 -9.42
N LYS A 42 -27.11 -7.43 -10.04
CA LYS A 42 -28.34 -7.05 -9.35
C LYS A 42 -28.93 -8.20 -8.51
N TYR A 43 -29.10 -9.37 -9.11
CA TYR A 43 -29.63 -10.54 -8.40
C TYR A 43 -28.68 -11.09 -7.34
N ALA A 44 -27.36 -11.02 -7.56
CA ALA A 44 -26.39 -11.36 -6.53
C ALA A 44 -26.53 -10.45 -5.29
N VAL A 45 -26.80 -9.15 -5.49
CA VAL A 45 -27.06 -8.21 -4.39
C VAL A 45 -28.36 -8.56 -3.67
N GLU A 46 -29.47 -8.68 -4.40
CA GLU A 46 -30.81 -8.87 -3.82
C GLU A 46 -30.99 -10.25 -3.17
N GLU A 47 -30.49 -11.32 -3.79
CA GLU A 47 -30.77 -12.69 -3.36
C GLU A 47 -29.67 -13.31 -2.48
N ILE A 48 -28.42 -12.80 -2.55
CA ILE A 48 -27.28 -13.38 -1.82
C ILE A 48 -26.72 -12.42 -0.77
N VAL A 49 -26.49 -11.15 -1.11
CA VAL A 49 -25.92 -10.18 -0.16
C VAL A 49 -26.96 -9.71 0.86
N ALA A 50 -28.17 -9.40 0.41
CA ALA A 50 -29.25 -8.96 1.30
C ALA A 50 -29.88 -10.08 2.15
N SER A 51 -29.68 -11.34 1.75
CA SER A 51 -30.31 -12.52 2.34
C SER A 51 -29.29 -13.44 3.03
N PRO A 52 -29.71 -14.30 3.96
CA PRO A 52 -28.83 -15.33 4.51
C PRO A 52 -28.45 -16.33 3.41
N ALA A 53 -27.16 -16.47 3.16
CA ALA A 53 -26.62 -17.36 2.14
C ALA A 53 -25.38 -18.09 2.66
N SER A 54 -24.96 -19.13 1.93
CA SER A 54 -23.74 -19.86 2.27
C SER A 54 -22.50 -18.96 2.20
N ALA A 55 -21.46 -19.28 2.98
CA ALA A 55 -20.21 -18.54 2.97
C ALA A 55 -19.59 -18.45 1.56
N VAL A 56 -19.64 -19.56 0.81
CA VAL A 56 -19.13 -19.61 -0.58
C VAL A 56 -19.95 -18.69 -1.49
N SER A 57 -21.28 -18.72 -1.40
CA SER A 57 -22.16 -17.86 -2.18
C SER A 57 -21.87 -16.38 -1.89
N LYS A 58 -21.69 -15.99 -0.62
CA LYS A 58 -21.38 -14.59 -0.26
C LYS A 58 -20.04 -14.11 -0.81
N LYS A 59 -18.98 -14.91 -0.67
CA LYS A 59 -17.65 -14.60 -1.22
C LYS A 59 -17.72 -14.38 -2.73
N LEU A 60 -18.34 -15.32 -3.45
CA LEU A 60 -18.49 -15.22 -4.90
C LEU A 60 -19.40 -14.05 -5.33
N ALA A 61 -20.44 -13.74 -4.56
CA ALA A 61 -21.31 -12.59 -4.85
C ALA A 61 -20.54 -11.27 -4.76
N PHE A 62 -19.66 -11.12 -3.77
CA PHE A 62 -18.78 -9.95 -3.67
C PHE A 62 -17.83 -9.84 -4.86
N ASP A 63 -17.26 -10.95 -5.35
CA ASP A 63 -16.41 -10.94 -6.55
C ASP A 63 -17.17 -10.53 -7.82
N VAL A 64 -18.42 -10.98 -7.97
CA VAL A 64 -19.32 -10.56 -9.06
C VAL A 64 -19.60 -9.05 -8.98
N ILE A 65 -19.88 -8.55 -7.77
CA ILE A 65 -20.16 -7.12 -7.53
C ILE A 65 -18.94 -6.27 -7.91
N ARG A 66 -17.73 -6.65 -7.48
CA ARG A 66 -16.49 -5.93 -7.80
C ARG A 66 -16.23 -5.83 -9.31
N SER A 67 -16.71 -6.81 -10.08
CA SER A 67 -16.48 -6.90 -11.52
C SER A 67 -17.48 -6.07 -12.35
N THR A 68 -18.43 -5.37 -11.71
CA THR A 68 -19.53 -4.66 -12.40
C THR A 68 -19.77 -3.26 -11.87
N ARG A 69 -20.55 -2.47 -12.62
CA ARG A 69 -21.05 -1.17 -12.16
C ARG A 69 -22.45 -1.36 -11.62
N LEU A 70 -22.64 -1.08 -10.34
CA LEU A 70 -23.96 -1.07 -9.71
C LEU A 70 -24.58 0.33 -9.72
N THR A 71 -25.91 0.37 -9.72
CA THR A 71 -26.69 1.59 -9.49
C THR A 71 -26.66 1.98 -8.01
N THR A 72 -26.97 3.25 -7.71
CA THR A 72 -26.86 3.80 -6.34
C THR A 72 -27.74 3.08 -5.33
N ASP A 73 -28.94 2.67 -5.71
CA ASP A 73 -29.88 1.88 -4.89
C ASP A 73 -29.29 0.52 -4.48
N LEU A 74 -28.62 -0.16 -5.41
CA LEU A 74 -27.97 -1.44 -5.12
C LEU A 74 -26.78 -1.28 -4.17
N TRP A 75 -26.06 -0.16 -4.23
CA TRP A 75 -24.97 0.12 -3.28
C TRP A 75 -25.46 0.30 -1.84
N GLU A 76 -26.66 0.83 -1.63
CA GLU A 76 -27.25 0.92 -0.29
C GLU A 76 -27.55 -0.48 0.27
N THR A 77 -28.10 -1.36 -0.57
CA THR A 77 -28.33 -2.77 -0.20
C THR A 77 -27.02 -3.50 0.10
N VAL A 78 -25.97 -3.28 -0.72
CA VAL A 78 -24.63 -3.83 -0.45
C VAL A 78 -24.07 -3.33 0.87
N CYS A 79 -24.18 -2.03 1.16
CA CYS A 79 -23.74 -1.46 2.44
C CYS A 79 -24.48 -2.06 3.63
N SER A 80 -25.77 -2.34 3.49
CA SER A 80 -26.55 -3.05 4.52
C SER A 80 -26.11 -4.51 4.66
N GLY A 81 -25.82 -5.20 3.56
CA GLY A 81 -25.32 -6.58 3.58
C GLY A 81 -23.95 -6.70 4.26
N ILE A 82 -23.02 -5.79 3.94
CA ILE A 82 -21.69 -5.72 4.56
C ILE A 82 -21.82 -5.56 6.09
N ARG A 83 -22.75 -4.72 6.56
CA ARG A 83 -23.03 -4.55 8.00
C ARG A 83 -23.39 -5.86 8.67
N ASN A 84 -24.29 -6.62 8.05
CA ASN A 84 -24.72 -7.91 8.58
C ASN A 84 -23.61 -8.96 8.52
N ASP A 85 -22.72 -8.87 7.51
CA ASP A 85 -21.63 -9.83 7.31
C ASP A 85 -20.41 -9.60 8.22
N PHE A 86 -20.37 -8.51 9.00
CA PHE A 86 -19.38 -8.34 10.07
C PHE A 86 -19.58 -9.34 11.22
N ASP A 87 -20.82 -9.74 11.49
CA ASP A 87 -21.18 -10.71 12.52
C ASP A 87 -21.24 -12.15 11.97
N PHE A 88 -20.78 -12.37 10.74
CA PHE A 88 -20.85 -13.69 10.11
C PHE A 88 -19.86 -14.67 10.80
N PRO A 89 -20.27 -15.94 11.08
CA PRO A 89 -19.41 -16.88 11.82
C PRO A 89 -18.08 -17.24 11.14
N ASP A 90 -18.06 -17.25 9.81
CA ASP A 90 -16.85 -17.48 9.01
C ASP A 90 -16.10 -16.15 8.77
N PRO A 91 -14.90 -15.95 9.35
CA PRO A 91 -14.13 -14.71 9.21
C PRO A 91 -13.73 -14.41 7.76
N ASP A 92 -13.70 -15.40 6.88
CA ASP A 92 -13.40 -15.18 5.47
C ASP A 92 -14.55 -14.50 4.72
N VAL A 93 -15.80 -14.64 5.19
CA VAL A 93 -16.95 -13.89 4.64
C VAL A 93 -16.80 -12.42 5.01
N THR A 94 -16.45 -12.13 6.26
CA THR A 94 -16.12 -10.78 6.71
C THR A 94 -14.91 -10.22 5.95
N ALA A 95 -13.89 -11.04 5.67
CA ALA A 95 -12.74 -10.62 4.87
C ALA A 95 -13.15 -10.24 3.44
N ALA A 96 -14.06 -11.00 2.82
CA ALA A 96 -14.61 -10.67 1.51
C ALA A 96 -15.47 -9.39 1.56
N ALA A 97 -16.31 -9.22 2.57
CA ALA A 97 -17.13 -8.02 2.76
C ALA A 97 -16.26 -6.76 2.93
N ILE A 98 -15.19 -6.84 3.73
CA ILE A 98 -14.22 -5.75 3.90
C ILE A 98 -13.56 -5.41 2.57
N SER A 99 -13.12 -6.40 1.81
CA SER A 99 -12.42 -6.15 0.55
C SER A 99 -13.25 -5.32 -0.45
N ILE A 100 -14.58 -5.34 -0.34
CA ILE A 100 -15.48 -4.56 -1.21
C ILE A 100 -15.52 -3.08 -0.88
N LEU A 101 -15.08 -2.67 0.32
CA LEU A 101 -15.01 -1.26 0.69
C LEU A 101 -14.23 -0.43 -0.33
N SER A 102 -13.24 -1.01 -1.02
CA SER A 102 -12.43 -0.33 -2.03
C SER A 102 -13.20 -0.01 -3.31
N ALA A 103 -14.27 -0.75 -3.60
CA ALA A 103 -15.14 -0.55 -4.74
C ALA A 103 -16.34 0.37 -4.45
N ILE A 104 -16.62 0.68 -3.18
CA ILE A 104 -17.77 1.51 -2.79
C ILE A 104 -17.56 2.96 -3.25
N PRO A 105 -18.60 3.60 -3.85
CA PRO A 105 -18.54 5.01 -4.20
C PRO A 105 -18.28 5.93 -2.99
N PRO A 106 -17.45 6.99 -3.13
CA PRO A 106 -17.04 7.83 -2.00
C PRO A 106 -18.19 8.47 -1.20
N HIS A 107 -19.29 8.84 -1.86
CA HIS A 107 -20.46 9.43 -1.20
C HIS A 107 -21.13 8.48 -0.19
N SER A 108 -21.04 7.18 -0.39
CA SER A 108 -21.58 6.15 0.52
C SER A 108 -20.54 5.64 1.52
N LEU A 109 -19.27 5.63 1.12
CA LEU A 109 -18.16 5.09 1.90
C LEU A 109 -17.96 5.83 3.23
N GLY A 110 -18.04 7.17 3.23
CA GLY A 110 -17.86 7.96 4.45
C GLY A 110 -18.90 7.65 5.54
N LYS A 111 -20.17 7.45 5.14
CA LYS A 111 -21.25 7.05 6.06
C LYS A 111 -21.03 5.62 6.56
N LEU A 112 -20.68 4.68 5.68
CA LEU A 112 -20.41 3.29 6.05
C LEU A 112 -19.25 3.17 7.05
N ILE A 113 -18.14 3.86 6.80
CA ILE A 113 -17.00 3.93 7.73
C ILE A 113 -17.45 4.47 9.09
N THR A 114 -18.30 5.50 9.08
CA THR A 114 -18.75 6.13 10.32
C THR A 114 -19.61 5.18 11.15
N ASP A 115 -20.51 4.45 10.49
CA ASP A 115 -21.45 3.53 11.11
C ASP A 115 -20.76 2.23 11.58
N CYS A 116 -19.84 1.68 10.79
CA CYS A 116 -19.17 0.38 11.04
C CYS A 116 -17.78 0.50 11.66
N ASN A 117 -17.44 1.65 12.25
CA ASN A 117 -16.08 1.91 12.71
C ASN A 117 -15.60 0.88 13.75
N LYS A 118 -16.49 0.40 14.63
CA LYS A 118 -16.13 -0.54 15.70
C LYS A 118 -15.83 -1.91 15.11
N GLU A 119 -16.68 -2.37 14.22
CA GLU A 119 -16.63 -3.66 13.53
C GLU A 119 -15.38 -3.72 12.64
N ILE A 120 -15.13 -2.67 11.84
CA ILE A 120 -13.92 -2.53 11.03
C ILE A 120 -12.66 -2.55 11.91
N SER A 121 -12.68 -1.83 13.04
CA SER A 121 -11.54 -1.81 13.96
C SER A 121 -11.28 -3.17 14.61
N ALA A 122 -12.33 -3.91 14.94
CA ALA A 122 -12.23 -5.26 15.53
C ALA A 122 -11.59 -6.28 14.56
N CYS A 123 -11.68 -6.05 13.25
CA CYS A 123 -11.06 -6.93 12.25
C CYS A 123 -9.53 -6.97 12.35
N PHE A 124 -8.90 -5.90 12.84
CA PHE A 124 -7.46 -5.89 13.14
C PHE A 124 -7.08 -6.84 14.28
N ASP A 125 -7.99 -7.10 15.22
CA ASP A 125 -7.76 -7.96 16.39
C ASP A 125 -8.19 -9.43 16.16
N SER A 126 -8.64 -9.76 14.94
CA SER A 126 -9.10 -11.11 14.63
C SER A 126 -7.99 -12.15 14.74
N THR A 127 -8.34 -13.35 15.21
CA THR A 127 -7.44 -14.51 15.22
C THR A 127 -7.11 -15.00 13.81
N SER A 128 -7.98 -14.73 12.83
CA SER A 128 -7.79 -15.11 11.42
C SER A 128 -6.77 -14.20 10.73
N ASP A 129 -5.69 -14.80 10.26
CA ASP A 129 -4.65 -14.10 9.50
C ASP A 129 -5.20 -13.53 8.17
N ASN A 130 -6.14 -14.24 7.53
CA ASN A 130 -6.76 -13.78 6.29
C ASN A 130 -7.62 -12.52 6.51
N LEU A 131 -8.35 -12.45 7.63
CA LEU A 131 -9.14 -11.26 7.96
C LEU A 131 -8.22 -10.07 8.26
N ARG A 132 -7.15 -10.27 9.04
CA ARG A 132 -6.14 -9.23 9.31
C ARG A 132 -5.42 -8.78 8.03
N PHE A 133 -5.16 -9.70 7.10
CA PHE A 133 -4.59 -9.39 5.79
C PHE A 133 -5.55 -8.50 4.98
N SER A 134 -6.80 -8.94 4.79
CA SER A 134 -7.79 -8.23 3.98
C SER A 134 -8.07 -6.82 4.50
N ILE A 135 -8.20 -6.64 5.82
CA ILE A 135 -8.42 -5.30 6.39
C ILE A 135 -7.21 -4.38 6.19
N THR A 136 -5.99 -4.91 6.33
CA THR A 136 -4.76 -4.13 6.15
C THR A 136 -4.55 -3.71 4.70
N GLU A 137 -4.80 -4.63 3.76
CA GLU A 137 -4.73 -4.36 2.33
C GLU A 137 -5.77 -3.31 1.91
N THR A 138 -7.03 -3.57 2.29
CA THR A 138 -8.18 -2.76 1.88
C THR A 138 -8.04 -1.34 2.40
N LEU A 139 -7.78 -1.16 3.70
CA LEU A 139 -7.61 0.18 4.26
C LEU A 139 -6.34 0.85 3.73
N GLY A 140 -5.25 0.12 3.54
CA GLY A 140 -4.05 0.64 2.89
C GLY A 140 -4.31 1.21 1.49
N CYS A 141 -5.23 0.61 0.73
CA CYS A 141 -5.63 1.09 -0.60
C CYS A 141 -6.63 2.25 -0.55
N ILE A 142 -7.51 2.30 0.46
CA ILE A 142 -8.59 3.27 0.53
C ILE A 142 -8.15 4.59 1.19
N LEU A 143 -7.40 4.49 2.27
CA LEU A 143 -7.13 5.63 3.17
C LEU A 143 -6.35 6.76 2.51
N ALA A 144 -5.50 6.44 1.53
CA ALA A 144 -4.69 7.43 0.84
C ALA A 144 -5.43 8.10 -0.34
N ARG A 145 -6.59 7.58 -0.76
CA ARG A 145 -7.33 8.09 -1.92
C ARG A 145 -7.84 9.53 -1.70
N ASP A 146 -7.81 10.30 -2.78
CA ASP A 146 -8.12 11.74 -2.76
C ASP A 146 -9.57 12.04 -2.32
N ASP A 147 -10.51 11.16 -2.69
CA ASP A 147 -11.92 11.25 -2.32
C ASP A 147 -12.13 11.05 -0.80
N ILE A 148 -11.31 10.25 -0.14
CA ILE A 148 -11.38 10.07 1.32
C ILE A 148 -10.70 11.23 2.05
N VAL A 149 -9.55 11.69 1.54
CA VAL A 149 -8.83 12.84 2.11
C VAL A 149 -9.70 14.09 2.06
N THR A 150 -10.40 14.33 0.94
CA THR A 150 -11.34 15.47 0.81
C THR A 150 -12.54 15.35 1.76
N LEU A 151 -13.04 14.14 2.03
CA LEU A 151 -14.08 13.93 3.05
C LEU A 151 -13.58 14.24 4.46
N CYS A 152 -12.29 13.99 4.76
CA CYS A 152 -11.69 14.32 6.05
C CYS A 152 -11.55 15.83 6.28
N GLU A 153 -11.46 16.66 5.24
CA GLU A 153 -11.37 18.13 5.39
C GLU A 153 -12.57 18.71 6.16
N ASN A 154 -13.76 18.14 5.92
CA ASN A 154 -15.00 18.61 6.51
C ASN A 154 -15.44 17.80 7.74
N ASN A 155 -14.71 16.73 8.09
CA ASN A 155 -15.10 15.82 9.17
C ASN A 155 -13.90 15.40 10.03
N ILE A 156 -13.68 16.13 11.12
CA ILE A 156 -12.58 15.91 12.08
C ILE A 156 -12.68 14.53 12.76
N ASN A 157 -13.91 14.06 13.05
CA ASN A 157 -14.10 12.74 13.68
C ASN A 157 -13.68 11.61 12.74
N LEU A 158 -13.94 11.75 11.45
CA LEU A 158 -13.48 10.80 10.44
C LEU A 158 -11.95 10.83 10.37
N LEU A 159 -11.34 12.01 10.33
CA LEU A 159 -9.87 12.17 10.31
C LEU A 159 -9.19 11.46 11.50
N ASP A 160 -9.70 11.60 12.72
CA ASP A 160 -9.14 10.92 13.90
C ASP A 160 -9.22 9.39 13.76
N ARG A 161 -10.37 8.86 13.32
CA ARG A 161 -10.56 7.42 13.09
C ARG A 161 -9.60 6.87 12.04
N LEU A 162 -9.47 7.55 10.89
CA LEU A 162 -8.55 7.12 9.83
C LEU A 162 -7.09 7.19 10.30
N SER A 163 -6.73 8.20 11.08
CA SER A 163 -5.39 8.32 11.69
C SER A 163 -5.11 7.16 12.65
N ASN A 164 -6.11 6.74 13.42
CA ASN A 164 -6.00 5.55 14.27
C ASN A 164 -5.84 4.28 13.45
N TRP A 165 -6.54 4.13 12.32
CA TRP A 165 -6.35 2.97 11.43
C TRP A 165 -4.97 2.94 10.78
N TRP A 166 -4.38 4.07 10.40
CA TRP A 166 -2.98 4.12 9.97
C TRP A 166 -2.04 3.60 11.07
N ASN A 167 -2.26 3.98 12.33
CA ASN A 167 -1.48 3.43 13.45
C ASN A 167 -1.65 1.91 13.60
N ARG A 168 -2.84 1.38 13.33
CA ARG A 168 -3.13 -0.07 13.37
C ARG A 168 -2.45 -0.82 12.21
N ILE A 169 -2.49 -0.26 11.00
CA ILE A 169 -1.73 -0.76 9.84
C ILE A 169 -0.23 -0.78 10.18
N ALA A 170 0.30 0.29 10.79
CA ALA A 170 1.70 0.33 11.19
C ALA A 170 2.05 -0.73 12.24
N GLN A 171 1.17 -0.99 13.21
CA GLN A 171 1.33 -2.09 14.17
C GLN A 171 1.39 -3.45 13.48
N ASN A 172 0.61 -3.66 12.42
CA ASN A 172 0.60 -4.90 11.65
C ASN A 172 1.90 -5.18 10.89
N MET A 173 2.82 -4.20 10.73
CA MET A 173 4.17 -4.49 10.24
C MET A 173 4.92 -5.49 11.14
N LEU A 174 4.54 -5.56 12.43
CA LEU A 174 5.07 -6.52 13.41
C LEU A 174 4.13 -7.71 13.64
N ASP A 175 3.16 -7.95 12.76
CA ASP A 175 2.25 -9.10 12.88
C ASP A 175 3.02 -10.43 12.78
N LYS A 176 2.51 -11.45 13.47
CA LYS A 176 3.03 -12.82 13.45
C LYS A 176 2.97 -13.47 12.07
N SER A 177 2.00 -13.08 11.24
CA SER A 177 1.79 -13.60 9.91
C SER A 177 2.63 -12.80 8.91
N ASP A 178 3.42 -13.50 8.11
CA ASP A 178 4.31 -12.87 7.12
C ASP A 178 3.52 -12.13 6.05
N ASN A 179 2.35 -12.64 5.64
CA ASN A 179 1.49 -11.99 4.67
C ASN A 179 0.91 -10.67 5.19
N VAL A 180 0.47 -10.65 6.46
CA VAL A 180 -0.06 -9.46 7.11
C VAL A 180 1.04 -8.40 7.31
N SER A 181 2.22 -8.84 7.74
CA SER A 181 3.40 -7.97 7.88
C SER A 181 3.81 -7.36 6.54
N LYS A 182 3.93 -8.18 5.49
CA LYS A 182 4.24 -7.74 4.12
C LYS A 182 3.26 -6.66 3.66
N ILE A 183 1.97 -6.93 3.71
CA ILE A 183 0.98 -5.98 3.17
C ILE A 183 0.91 -4.69 4.01
N ALA A 184 1.19 -4.76 5.31
CA ALA A 184 1.33 -3.57 6.13
C ALA A 184 2.50 -2.69 5.66
N PHE A 185 3.67 -3.28 5.37
CA PHE A 185 4.80 -2.55 4.81
C PHE A 185 4.46 -1.92 3.45
N GLU A 186 3.82 -2.66 2.55
CA GLU A 186 3.39 -2.14 1.24
C GLU A 186 2.40 -0.98 1.39
N SER A 187 1.43 -1.07 2.31
CA SER A 187 0.44 -0.02 2.57
C SER A 187 1.08 1.26 3.10
N ILE A 188 2.05 1.16 4.02
CA ILE A 188 2.81 2.32 4.51
C ILE A 188 3.73 2.88 3.40
N GLY A 189 4.34 2.02 2.60
CA GLY A 189 5.14 2.44 1.43
C GLY A 189 4.32 3.22 0.41
N LYS A 190 3.11 2.76 0.08
CA LYS A 190 2.18 3.47 -0.81
C LYS A 190 1.85 4.86 -0.29
N LEU A 191 1.57 5.00 1.01
CA LEU A 191 1.32 6.30 1.63
C LEU A 191 2.51 7.26 1.47
N PHE A 192 3.75 6.79 1.64
CA PHE A 192 4.95 7.61 1.43
C PHE A 192 5.13 8.02 -0.03
N GLN A 193 4.93 7.10 -0.99
CA GLN A 193 5.00 7.40 -2.43
C GLN A 193 3.94 8.40 -2.86
N GLU A 194 2.72 8.30 -2.31
CA GLU A 194 1.67 9.26 -2.61
C GLU A 194 2.05 10.69 -2.20
N LEU A 195 2.70 10.88 -1.05
CA LEU A 195 3.16 12.22 -0.66
C LEU A 195 4.27 12.75 -1.58
N GLU A 196 5.20 11.90 -2.04
CA GLU A 196 6.28 12.34 -2.93
C GLU A 196 5.77 12.71 -4.33
N THR A 197 4.86 11.90 -4.88
CA THR A 197 4.30 12.10 -6.22
C THR A 197 3.31 13.26 -6.29
N LYS A 198 2.59 13.53 -5.20
CA LYS A 198 1.59 14.60 -5.10
C LYS A 198 2.09 15.86 -4.40
N ARG A 199 3.41 16.04 -4.29
CA ARG A 199 3.99 17.33 -3.84
C ARG A 199 3.41 18.46 -4.70
N MET A 200 2.96 19.54 -4.05
CA MET A 200 2.42 20.75 -4.69
C MET A 200 3.29 21.20 -5.88
N SER A 201 2.94 20.76 -7.08
CA SER A 201 3.54 21.26 -8.32
C SER A 201 2.77 22.52 -8.70
N ARG A 202 3.45 23.68 -8.65
CA ARG A 202 2.89 24.96 -9.11
C ARG A 202 2.87 25.10 -10.64
N LEU A 203 3.19 24.04 -11.39
CA LEU A 203 3.27 24.07 -12.85
C LEU A 203 2.02 23.46 -13.49
N ALA A 204 1.16 24.36 -13.96
CA ALA A 204 0.24 24.22 -15.08
C ALA A 204 -0.76 23.02 -15.06
N GLY A 205 -1.94 23.29 -14.51
CA GLY A 205 -3.12 23.39 -15.38
C GLY A 205 -4.04 22.17 -15.56
N ASP A 206 -3.68 20.94 -15.18
CA ASP A 206 -4.63 19.82 -15.42
C ASP A 206 -4.51 18.57 -14.54
N LYS A 207 -4.04 18.71 -13.30
CA LYS A 207 -4.30 17.71 -12.26
C LYS A 207 -4.89 18.45 -11.08
N LEU A 208 -6.00 17.95 -10.53
CA LEU A 208 -6.62 18.45 -9.30
C LEU A 208 -5.50 18.83 -8.33
N VAL A 209 -5.26 20.14 -8.18
CA VAL A 209 -4.23 20.63 -7.28
C VAL A 209 -4.74 20.25 -5.89
N ASP A 210 -4.04 19.34 -5.21
CA ASP A 210 -4.33 19.00 -3.83
C ASP A 210 -4.50 20.31 -3.05
N THR A 211 -5.65 20.47 -2.39
CA THR A 211 -5.90 21.61 -1.51
C THR A 211 -4.83 21.64 -0.43
N GLU A 212 -4.51 22.82 0.12
CA GLU A 212 -3.57 22.92 1.24
C GLU A 212 -3.96 22.01 2.42
N ASN A 213 -5.26 21.84 2.64
CA ASN A 213 -5.81 20.95 3.67
C ASN A 213 -5.51 19.46 3.37
N SER A 214 -5.71 19.01 2.13
CA SER A 214 -5.43 17.62 1.74
C SER A 214 -3.93 17.28 1.88
N VAL A 215 -3.04 18.20 1.49
CA VAL A 215 -1.59 18.06 1.70
C VAL A 215 -1.27 18.00 3.19
N ALA A 216 -1.89 18.86 4.01
CA ALA A 216 -1.68 18.88 5.46
C ALA A 216 -2.11 17.57 6.13
N ILE A 217 -3.27 17.01 5.73
CA ILE A 217 -3.78 15.72 6.21
C ILE A 217 -2.80 14.59 5.86
N ARG A 218 -2.42 14.45 4.58
CA ARG A 218 -1.46 13.40 4.16
C ARG A 218 -0.11 13.57 4.84
N SER A 219 0.38 14.81 4.95
CA SER A 219 1.62 15.13 5.67
C SER A 219 1.54 14.74 7.16
N ASN A 220 0.39 14.89 7.79
CA ASN A 220 0.19 14.45 9.17
C ASN A 220 0.32 12.92 9.31
N TRP A 221 -0.35 12.17 8.44
CA TRP A 221 -0.26 10.71 8.44
C TRP A 221 1.16 10.23 8.16
N VAL A 222 1.81 10.76 7.11
CA VAL A 222 3.20 10.42 6.78
C VAL A 222 4.13 10.74 7.94
N SER A 223 4.00 11.92 8.55
CA SER A 223 4.83 12.27 9.72
C SER A 223 4.64 11.29 10.87
N SER A 224 3.40 10.87 11.16
CA SER A 224 3.10 9.91 12.22
C SER A 224 3.70 8.54 11.91
N MET A 225 3.60 8.08 10.66
CA MET A 225 4.14 6.79 10.24
C MET A 225 5.68 6.78 10.21
N VAL A 226 6.32 7.87 9.77
CA VAL A 226 7.78 8.03 9.85
C VAL A 226 8.23 7.99 11.31
N ASP A 227 7.57 8.73 12.21
CA ASP A 227 7.90 8.71 13.64
C ASP A 227 7.73 7.30 14.24
N PHE A 228 6.72 6.53 13.80
CA PHE A 228 6.52 5.14 14.25
C PHE A 228 7.64 4.22 13.78
N VAL A 229 7.97 4.25 12.47
CA VAL A 229 9.02 3.42 11.88
C VAL A 229 10.38 3.76 12.49
N TRP A 230 10.71 5.05 12.63
CA TRP A 230 11.98 5.51 13.20
C TRP A 230 12.19 5.00 14.63
N LYS A 231 11.17 5.11 15.48
CA LYS A 231 11.23 4.68 16.90
C LYS A 231 11.32 3.17 17.07
N ARG A 232 10.90 2.38 16.07
CA ARG A 232 10.85 0.91 16.12
C ARG A 232 11.77 0.26 15.08
N ARG A 233 12.68 1.03 14.48
CA ARG A 233 13.52 0.62 13.35
C ARG A 233 14.23 -0.71 13.60
N ASP A 234 14.81 -0.92 14.79
CA ASP A 234 15.59 -2.12 15.09
C ASP A 234 14.72 -3.37 15.11
N ILE A 235 13.51 -3.28 15.68
CA ILE A 235 12.56 -4.40 15.72
C ILE A 235 11.97 -4.66 14.33
N LEU A 236 11.69 -3.61 13.55
CA LEU A 236 11.18 -3.75 12.19
C LEU A 236 12.23 -4.34 11.23
N MET A 237 13.50 -3.95 11.37
CA MET A 237 14.62 -4.56 10.64
C MET A 237 14.83 -6.02 11.06
N ALA A 238 14.70 -6.34 12.36
CA ALA A 238 14.74 -7.73 12.80
C ALA A 238 13.58 -8.54 12.22
N ARG A 239 12.37 -7.97 12.15
CA ARG A 239 11.21 -8.62 11.55
C ARG A 239 11.39 -8.86 10.06
N SER A 240 11.94 -7.90 9.31
CA SER A 240 12.14 -8.04 7.86
C SER A 240 13.05 -9.21 7.52
N LEU A 241 14.12 -9.47 8.28
CA LEU A 241 15.04 -10.60 8.04
C LEU A 241 14.39 -11.98 8.19
N ILE A 242 13.26 -12.08 8.90
CA ILE A 242 12.54 -13.33 9.10
C ILE A 242 11.58 -13.61 7.94
N LEU A 243 11.24 -12.58 7.14
CA LEU A 243 10.32 -12.72 6.03
C LEU A 243 10.97 -13.46 4.84
N PRO A 244 10.17 -14.20 4.04
CA PRO A 244 10.62 -14.69 2.73
C PRO A 244 11.15 -13.56 1.85
N ILE A 245 12.06 -13.88 0.91
CA ILE A 245 12.74 -12.89 0.05
C ILE A 245 11.74 -11.99 -0.68
N GLU A 246 10.65 -12.56 -1.20
CA GLU A 246 9.61 -11.83 -1.94
C GLU A 246 8.87 -10.83 -1.04
N SER A 247 8.73 -11.15 0.25
CA SER A 247 8.11 -10.31 1.27
C SER A 247 9.08 -9.29 1.84
N PHE A 248 10.37 -9.64 1.97
CA PHE A 248 11.42 -8.73 2.41
C PHE A 248 11.53 -7.49 1.53
N ARG A 249 11.43 -7.67 0.21
CA ARG A 249 11.47 -6.57 -0.77
C ARG A 249 10.47 -5.46 -0.43
N ALA A 250 9.26 -5.82 0.01
CA ALA A 250 8.23 -4.84 0.40
C ALA A 250 8.61 -3.97 1.60
N THR A 251 9.55 -4.42 2.44
CA THR A 251 10.00 -3.71 3.65
C THR A 251 11.07 -2.66 3.37
N VAL A 252 11.82 -2.81 2.28
CA VAL A 252 13.01 -2.00 1.97
C VAL A 252 12.64 -0.51 1.87
N PHE A 253 11.73 -0.17 0.97
CA PHE A 253 11.33 1.22 0.72
C PHE A 253 10.75 1.93 1.97
N PRO A 254 9.74 1.40 2.69
CA PRO A 254 9.18 2.12 3.83
C PRO A 254 10.17 2.31 4.99
N LEU A 255 11.08 1.34 5.21
CA LEU A 255 12.13 1.47 6.21
C LEU A 255 13.15 2.56 5.84
N VAL A 256 13.61 2.52 4.59
CA VAL A 256 14.60 3.46 4.06
C VAL A 256 14.03 4.89 4.00
N TYR A 257 12.79 5.04 3.55
CA TYR A 257 12.10 6.32 3.50
C TYR A 257 12.06 7.00 4.86
N ALA A 258 11.65 6.27 5.91
CA ALA A 258 11.55 6.82 7.26
C ALA A 258 12.93 7.27 7.80
N VAL A 259 13.97 6.46 7.58
CA VAL A 259 15.34 6.78 7.99
C VAL A 259 15.86 8.02 7.23
N LYS A 260 15.67 8.08 5.91
CA LYS A 260 16.06 9.25 5.11
C LYS A 260 15.32 10.51 5.54
N ALA A 261 14.01 10.41 5.78
CA ALA A 261 13.17 11.56 6.16
C ALA A 261 13.65 12.21 7.46
N VAL A 262 14.12 11.40 8.42
CA VAL A 262 14.72 11.89 9.68
C VAL A 262 16.13 12.43 9.45
N ALA A 263 17.00 11.70 8.75
CA ALA A 263 18.40 12.12 8.54
C ALA A 263 18.55 13.40 7.72
N SER A 264 17.67 13.61 6.74
CA SER A 264 17.67 14.81 5.87
C SER A 264 16.98 16.03 6.48
N GLY A 265 16.32 15.89 7.63
CA GLY A 265 15.46 16.95 8.19
C GLY A 265 14.18 17.22 7.38
N SER A 266 13.82 16.31 6.46
CA SER A 266 12.59 16.43 5.68
C SER A 266 11.35 16.26 6.56
N ILE A 267 11.48 15.51 7.67
CA ILE A 267 10.39 15.30 8.62
C ILE A 267 9.93 16.60 9.28
N GLU A 268 10.83 17.55 9.57
CA GLU A 268 10.45 18.87 10.10
C GLU A 268 9.68 19.68 9.06
N ALA A 269 10.06 19.57 7.77
CA ALA A 269 9.32 20.21 6.69
C ALA A 269 7.91 19.60 6.53
N ILE A 270 7.79 18.27 6.59
CA ILE A 270 6.49 17.56 6.55
C ILE A 270 5.63 17.95 7.77
N LYS A 271 6.22 18.04 8.97
CA LYS A 271 5.55 18.50 10.19
C LYS A 271 5.09 19.96 10.12
N LYS A 272 5.79 20.82 9.37
CA LYS A 272 5.37 22.19 9.10
C LYS A 272 4.17 22.24 8.15
N LEU A 273 4.13 21.36 7.15
CA LEU A 273 2.99 21.23 6.23
C LEU A 273 1.73 20.73 6.95
N SER A 274 1.87 19.84 7.95
CA SER A 274 0.72 19.33 8.71
C SER A 274 0.18 20.32 9.75
N ARG A 275 1.01 21.26 10.24
CA ARG A 275 0.61 22.27 11.22
C ARG A 275 0.34 23.60 10.53
N SER A 276 -0.93 23.89 10.25
CA SER A 276 -1.37 25.29 10.19
C SER A 276 -1.16 25.90 11.59
N SER A 277 -0.02 26.56 11.77
CA SER A 277 0.39 27.41 12.89
C SER A 277 0.12 26.87 14.31
N LYS A 278 1.10 26.15 14.87
CA LYS A 278 1.42 26.23 16.32
C LYS A 278 2.85 25.75 16.57
N ASN A 279 3.72 26.73 16.87
CA ASN A 279 5.10 26.55 17.26
C ASN A 279 5.20 25.61 18.48
N ARG A 280 5.91 24.50 18.31
CA ARG A 280 6.61 23.82 19.39
C ARG A 280 8.05 23.66 18.95
N ASN A 281 8.93 24.40 19.63
CA ASN A 281 10.38 24.28 19.51
C ASN A 281 10.78 22.81 19.72
N THR A 282 11.58 22.30 18.80
CA THR A 282 12.26 21.01 18.98
C THR A 282 13.75 21.29 19.00
N SER A 283 14.39 20.75 20.03
CA SER A 283 15.78 20.94 20.42
C SER A 283 16.75 20.20 19.49
N ASP A 284 17.87 20.84 19.26
CA ASP A 284 18.91 20.59 18.26
C ASP A 284 19.88 19.42 18.61
N SER A 285 19.36 18.28 19.05
CA SER A 285 20.19 17.17 19.60
C SER A 285 20.10 15.83 18.84
N GLY A 286 19.67 15.84 17.57
CA GLY A 286 19.27 14.62 16.83
C GLY A 286 20.21 14.12 15.72
N HIS A 287 21.28 14.84 15.38
CA HIS A 287 22.10 14.51 14.19
C HIS A 287 22.97 13.25 14.33
N GLU A 288 23.43 12.92 15.54
CA GLU A 288 24.23 11.71 15.75
C GLU A 288 23.35 10.45 15.72
N GLU A 289 22.17 10.48 16.34
CA GLU A 289 21.24 9.36 16.31
C GLU A 289 20.73 9.10 14.89
N SER A 290 20.46 10.17 14.13
CA SER A 290 20.02 10.04 12.74
C SER A 290 21.09 9.41 11.85
N PHE A 291 22.36 9.80 12.02
CA PHE A 291 23.47 9.20 11.29
C PHE A 291 23.69 7.72 11.65
N VAL A 292 23.62 7.37 12.94
CA VAL A 292 23.69 5.96 13.39
C VAL A 292 22.55 5.15 12.79
N GLY A 293 21.33 5.70 12.72
CA GLY A 293 20.20 5.03 12.08
C GLY A 293 20.41 4.77 10.58
N VAL A 294 20.99 5.72 9.84
CA VAL A 294 21.36 5.53 8.43
C VAL A 294 22.42 4.43 8.29
N SER A 295 23.47 4.47 9.11
CA SER A 295 24.53 3.46 9.09
C SER A 295 24.01 2.05 9.41
N ASN A 296 23.08 1.92 10.36
CA ASN A 296 22.44 0.65 10.70
C ASN A 296 21.59 0.13 9.54
N MET A 297 20.83 1.00 8.88
CA MET A 297 20.02 0.62 7.71
C MET A 297 20.90 0.16 6.55
N VAL A 298 21.99 0.89 6.27
CA VAL A 298 22.98 0.49 5.25
C VAL A 298 23.58 -0.87 5.58
N SER A 299 23.96 -1.10 6.84
CA SER A 299 24.53 -2.38 7.28
C SER A 299 23.52 -3.54 7.17
N HIS A 300 22.24 -3.26 7.40
CA HIS A 300 21.15 -4.22 7.23
C HIS A 300 20.91 -4.59 5.76
N LEU A 301 21.06 -3.65 4.83
CA LEU A 301 20.76 -3.82 3.41
C LEU A 301 21.95 -4.26 2.56
N ALA A 302 23.17 -3.84 2.88
CA ALA A 302 24.39 -4.11 2.11
C ALA A 302 24.61 -5.59 1.75
N PRO A 303 24.35 -6.57 2.64
CA PRO A 303 24.50 -7.99 2.30
C PRO A 303 23.68 -8.42 1.07
N PHE A 304 22.50 -7.83 0.85
CA PHE A 304 21.62 -8.20 -0.26
C PHE A 304 22.09 -7.67 -1.62
N LEU A 305 23.00 -6.70 -1.68
CA LEU A 305 23.58 -6.22 -2.93
C LEU A 305 24.53 -7.23 -3.58
N VAL A 306 25.25 -8.00 -2.76
CA VAL A 306 26.31 -8.91 -3.22
C VAL A 306 25.89 -10.37 -3.16
N SER A 307 25.16 -10.76 -2.10
CA SER A 307 24.83 -12.17 -1.84
C SER A 307 23.49 -12.63 -2.42
N SER A 308 22.61 -11.70 -2.81
CA SER A 308 21.31 -12.06 -3.38
C SER A 308 21.48 -12.59 -4.81
N LEU A 309 20.69 -13.60 -5.15
CA LEU A 309 20.57 -14.07 -6.53
C LEU A 309 19.40 -13.39 -7.26
N ASP A 310 18.43 -12.82 -6.55
CA ASP A 310 17.24 -12.19 -7.12
C ASP A 310 17.56 -10.78 -7.67
N PRO A 311 17.50 -10.57 -9.01
CA PRO A 311 17.74 -9.27 -9.62
C PRO A 311 16.78 -8.16 -9.13
N ALA A 312 15.51 -8.51 -8.86
CA ALA A 312 14.52 -7.54 -8.44
C ALA A 312 14.85 -6.97 -7.05
N LEU A 313 15.29 -7.85 -6.13
CA LEU A 313 15.75 -7.43 -4.82
C LEU A 313 17.04 -6.59 -4.88
N ILE A 314 18.04 -7.00 -5.67
CA ILE A 314 19.29 -6.22 -5.83
C ILE A 314 18.97 -4.81 -6.34
N PHE A 315 18.09 -4.71 -7.33
CA PHE A 315 17.67 -3.41 -7.86
C PHE A 315 16.95 -2.56 -6.81
N GLU A 316 15.97 -3.14 -6.10
CA GLU A 316 15.22 -2.43 -5.04
C GLU A 316 16.17 -1.92 -3.95
N VAL A 317 17.05 -2.79 -3.44
CA VAL A 317 18.02 -2.42 -2.41
C VAL A 317 19.00 -1.37 -2.92
N GLY A 318 19.51 -1.52 -4.15
CA GLY A 318 20.46 -0.58 -4.74
C GLY A 318 19.88 0.84 -4.88
N ILE A 319 18.65 0.97 -5.38
CA ILE A 319 17.99 2.27 -5.50
C ILE A 319 17.78 2.91 -4.12
N ASN A 320 17.32 2.12 -3.15
CA ASN A 320 17.09 2.61 -1.80
C ASN A 320 18.39 2.96 -1.06
N MET A 321 19.48 2.24 -1.31
CA MET A 321 20.80 2.57 -0.79
C MET A 321 21.35 3.87 -1.40
N LEU A 322 21.14 4.10 -2.70
CA LEU A 322 21.46 5.41 -3.33
C LEU A 322 20.63 6.54 -2.73
N TYR A 323 19.34 6.27 -2.46
CA TYR A 323 18.46 7.23 -1.80
C TYR A 323 18.97 7.59 -0.39
N LEU A 324 19.57 6.64 0.35
CA LEU A 324 20.24 6.91 1.62
C LEU A 324 21.59 7.63 1.48
N ALA A 325 22.36 7.35 0.43
CA ALA A 325 23.67 7.98 0.22
C ALA A 325 23.57 9.50 -0.04
N ASP A 326 22.41 9.96 -0.50
CA ASP A 326 22.06 11.37 -0.75
C ASP A 326 21.72 12.17 0.54
N VAL A 327 21.83 11.57 1.73
CA VAL A 327 21.62 12.32 3.00
C VAL A 327 22.86 13.14 3.41
N PRO A 328 22.70 14.20 4.21
CA PRO A 328 23.84 14.90 4.81
C PRO A 328 24.72 13.93 5.62
N GLY A 329 26.02 13.89 5.31
CA GLY A 329 26.96 12.93 5.91
C GLY A 329 26.99 11.55 5.23
N GLY A 330 26.21 11.36 4.17
CA GLY A 330 26.25 10.16 3.33
C GLY A 330 27.66 9.87 2.81
N LYS A 331 28.00 8.59 2.80
CA LYS A 331 29.33 8.12 2.41
C LYS A 331 29.37 7.74 0.91
N PRO A 332 30.39 8.15 0.15
CA PRO A 332 30.51 7.80 -1.27
C PRO A 332 30.62 6.28 -1.47
N GLU A 333 31.12 5.54 -0.47
CA GLU A 333 31.19 4.08 -0.50
C GLU A 333 29.80 3.45 -0.67
N TRP A 334 28.79 3.96 0.02
CA TRP A 334 27.40 3.45 -0.04
C TRP A 334 26.80 3.61 -1.44
N ALA A 335 27.08 4.74 -2.08
CA ALA A 335 26.68 4.98 -3.46
C ALA A 335 27.46 4.10 -4.44
N SER A 336 28.76 3.93 -4.22
CA SER A 336 29.63 3.15 -5.11
C SER A 336 29.25 1.67 -5.16
N GLU A 337 29.02 1.04 -4.00
CA GLU A 337 28.62 -0.37 -3.91
C GLU A 337 27.26 -0.59 -4.60
N SER A 338 26.33 0.33 -4.40
CA SER A 338 24.99 0.28 -4.99
C SER A 338 25.02 0.46 -6.51
N ILE A 339 25.80 1.42 -7.02
CA ILE A 339 25.99 1.64 -8.46
C ILE A 339 26.64 0.41 -9.11
N ILE A 340 27.67 -0.16 -8.49
CA ILE A 340 28.33 -1.37 -8.99
C ILE A 340 27.32 -2.53 -9.04
N ALA A 341 26.58 -2.78 -7.96
CA ALA A 341 25.59 -3.85 -7.91
C ALA A 341 24.50 -3.68 -8.99
N ILE A 342 23.95 -2.48 -9.14
CA ILE A 342 22.97 -2.19 -10.19
C ILE A 342 23.57 -2.38 -11.60
N LEU A 343 24.81 -1.94 -11.83
CA LEU A 343 25.49 -2.14 -13.12
C LEU A 343 25.73 -3.62 -13.42
N THR A 344 26.02 -4.46 -12.43
CA THR A 344 26.14 -5.92 -12.67
C THR A 344 24.84 -6.57 -13.13
N LEU A 345 23.67 -5.95 -12.86
CA LEU A 345 22.39 -6.41 -13.41
C LEU A 345 22.27 -6.13 -14.91
N TRP A 346 23.01 -5.16 -15.44
CA TRP A 346 23.03 -4.83 -16.87
C TRP A 346 23.47 -6.01 -17.74
N ASP A 347 24.45 -6.77 -17.24
CA ASP A 347 25.04 -7.92 -17.93
C ASP A 347 24.16 -9.17 -17.86
N ARG A 348 23.14 -9.19 -17.00
CA ARG A 348 22.19 -10.31 -16.90
C ARG A 348 21.14 -10.19 -18.01
N GLN A 349 21.02 -11.23 -18.84
CA GLN A 349 20.10 -11.26 -20.00
C GLN A 349 18.62 -11.01 -19.63
N GLU A 350 18.23 -11.33 -18.39
CA GLU A 350 16.87 -11.21 -17.87
C GLU A 350 16.41 -9.76 -17.63
N TYR A 351 17.32 -8.77 -17.57
CA TYR A 351 17.01 -7.37 -17.24
C TYR A 351 17.04 -6.41 -18.45
N SER A 352 16.98 -6.93 -19.68
CA SER A 352 17.06 -6.15 -20.92
C SER A 352 16.01 -5.03 -21.05
N SER A 353 14.80 -5.23 -20.50
CA SER A 353 13.70 -4.26 -20.50
C SER A 353 13.87 -3.12 -19.49
N ALA A 354 14.72 -3.27 -18.48
CA ALA A 354 14.93 -2.30 -17.41
C ALA A 354 16.26 -1.55 -17.52
N ARG A 355 16.96 -1.68 -18.65
CA ARG A 355 18.21 -0.95 -18.95
C ARG A 355 18.05 0.56 -18.80
N GLU A 356 16.97 1.15 -19.28
CA GLU A 356 16.72 2.59 -19.13
C GLU A 356 16.67 3.01 -17.65
N SER A 357 16.00 2.21 -16.81
CA SER A 357 15.92 2.45 -15.36
C SER A 357 17.28 2.35 -14.68
N ILE A 358 18.11 1.39 -15.09
CA ILE A 358 19.51 1.25 -14.63
C ILE A 358 20.32 2.49 -15.01
N VAL A 359 20.33 2.89 -16.30
CA VAL A 359 21.08 4.07 -16.75
C VAL A 359 20.62 5.31 -15.99
N ARG A 360 19.30 5.53 -15.90
CA ARG A 360 18.73 6.67 -15.19
C ARG A 360 19.22 6.70 -13.75
N ALA A 361 19.10 5.59 -13.02
CA ALA A 361 19.53 5.49 -11.63
C ALA A 361 21.03 5.77 -11.44
N VAL A 362 21.89 5.25 -12.31
CA VAL A 362 23.33 5.48 -12.23
C VAL A 362 23.64 6.94 -12.52
N VAL A 363 23.17 7.47 -13.66
CA VAL A 363 23.47 8.83 -14.12
C VAL A 363 22.99 9.89 -13.12
N THR A 364 21.79 9.74 -12.56
CA THR A 364 21.27 10.71 -11.58
C THR A 364 22.09 10.73 -10.29
N ASN A 365 22.79 9.65 -9.95
CA ASN A 365 23.50 9.50 -8.68
C ASN A 365 25.03 9.54 -8.82
N LEU A 366 25.58 9.74 -10.03
CA LEU A 366 27.04 9.88 -10.23
C LEU A 366 27.66 11.00 -9.40
N HIS A 367 26.90 12.05 -9.11
CA HIS A 367 27.34 13.19 -8.31
C HIS A 367 27.64 12.82 -6.84
N LEU A 368 27.17 11.66 -6.36
CA LEU A 368 27.44 11.16 -5.01
C LEU A 368 28.81 10.47 -4.89
N LEU A 369 29.50 10.26 -6.02
CA LEU A 369 30.81 9.60 -6.07
C LEU A 369 31.94 10.61 -6.16
N ASP A 370 33.06 10.29 -5.51
CA ASP A 370 34.32 10.99 -5.71
C ASP A 370 34.91 10.73 -7.12
N LEU A 371 35.75 11.65 -7.59
CA LEU A 371 36.32 11.62 -8.94
C LEU A 371 37.00 10.28 -9.30
N SER A 372 37.72 9.67 -8.34
CA SER A 372 38.39 8.39 -8.54
C SER A 372 37.41 7.22 -8.71
N MET A 373 36.26 7.27 -8.02
CA MET A 373 35.20 6.27 -8.13
C MET A 373 34.37 6.48 -9.39
N GLN A 374 34.11 7.74 -9.78
CA GLN A 374 33.49 8.06 -11.06
C GLN A 374 34.29 7.47 -12.22
N VAL A 375 35.62 7.66 -12.22
CA VAL A 375 36.50 7.09 -13.25
C VAL A 375 36.41 5.56 -13.29
N ARG A 376 36.36 4.88 -12.14
CA ARG A 376 36.18 3.41 -12.09
C ARG A 376 34.84 2.97 -12.69
N VAL A 377 33.75 3.66 -12.36
CA VAL A 377 32.42 3.39 -12.92
C VAL A 377 32.40 3.62 -14.43
N PHE A 378 33.03 4.71 -14.91
CA PHE A 378 33.16 4.97 -16.35
C PHE A 378 33.99 3.91 -17.06
N CYS A 379 35.09 3.42 -16.46
CA CYS A 379 35.84 2.30 -17.02
C CYS A 379 34.98 1.03 -17.11
N LEU A 380 34.17 0.75 -16.08
CA LEU A 380 33.28 -0.41 -16.05
C LEU A 380 32.20 -0.31 -17.14
N LEU A 381 31.62 0.87 -17.33
CA LEU A 381 30.66 1.15 -18.41
C LEU A 381 31.30 1.00 -19.80
N HIS A 382 32.53 1.47 -19.98
CA HIS A 382 33.25 1.34 -21.26
C HIS A 382 33.63 -0.11 -21.59
N SER A 383 33.76 -0.98 -20.60
CA SER A 383 33.96 -2.43 -20.83
C SER A 383 32.66 -3.20 -21.11
N VAL A 384 31.50 -2.57 -20.86
CA VAL A 384 30.16 -3.16 -21.05
C VAL A 384 29.52 -2.72 -22.38
N VAL A 385 29.95 -1.59 -22.95
CA VAL A 385 29.65 -1.13 -24.33
C VAL A 385 30.65 -1.74 -25.30
#